data_AF-A0A091WPL3-F1
#
_entry.id   AF-A0A091WPL3-F1
#
_cell.length_a   1.000
_cell.length_b   1.000
_cell.length_c   1.000
_cell.angle_alpha   90.00
_cell.angle_beta   90.00
_cell.angle_gamma   90.00
#
_symmetry.space_group_name_H-M   'P 1'
#
loop_
_entity.id
_entity.type
_entity.pdbx_description
1 polymer ?
#
loop_
_entity_poly.entity_id
_entity_poly.type
_entity_poly.pdbx_seq_one_letter_code
_entity_poly.pdbx_strand_id
1 'polypeptide(L)' 'YISGTRLDDRIIRTDWDTGVKEGRQYGCGRSGVQVRDEYRQDYDAGRGGYGKSVQCQ' A
#
# COMPACT_ATOMS: atom_id res chain seq x y z
N TYR A 1 2.73 6.02 -21.24
CA TYR A 1 3.30 5.50 -19.97
C TYR A 1 2.24 5.66 -18.90
N ILE A 2 1.96 4.64 -18.09
CA ILE A 2 0.79 4.61 -17.19
C ILE A 2 1.14 5.08 -15.77
N SER A 3 2.37 4.88 -15.29
CA SER A 3 2.74 5.40 -13.97
C SER A 3 2.77 6.93 -13.98
N GLY A 4 2.37 7.53 -12.86
CA GLY A 4 2.15 8.98 -12.75
C GLY A 4 0.79 9.46 -13.24
N THR A 5 0.00 8.60 -13.90
CA THR A 5 -1.41 8.92 -14.23
C THR A 5 -2.32 8.70 -13.02
N ARG A 6 -3.58 9.16 -13.15
CA ARG A 6 -4.57 9.07 -12.07
C ARG A 6 -5.48 7.85 -12.26
N LEU A 7 -5.71 7.14 -11.17
CA LEU A 7 -6.71 6.07 -11.04
C LEU A 7 -7.47 6.30 -9.74
N ASP A 8 -8.80 6.40 -9.79
CA ASP A 8 -9.65 6.76 -8.66
C ASP A 8 -9.12 8.00 -7.90
N ASP A 9 -8.80 9.05 -8.66
CA ASP A 9 -8.20 10.32 -8.22
C ASP A 9 -6.80 10.23 -7.58
N ARG A 10 -6.20 9.03 -7.51
CA ARG A 10 -4.88 8.77 -6.92
C ARG A 10 -3.81 8.65 -7.98
N ILE A 11 -2.62 9.16 -7.68
CA ILE A 11 -1.44 8.96 -8.52
C ILE A 11 -0.94 7.53 -8.31
N ILE A 12 -0.94 6.73 -9.38
CA ILE A 12 -0.43 5.35 -9.33
C ILE A 12 1.05 5.26 -9.70
N ARG A 13 1.76 4.33 -9.07
CA ARG A 13 3.14 3.98 -9.38
C ARG A 13 3.18 2.55 -9.90
N THR A 14 3.91 2.35 -10.99
CA THR A 14 4.13 1.03 -11.59
C THR A 14 5.63 0.85 -11.75
N ASP A 15 6.13 -0.32 -11.37
CA ASP A 15 7.54 -0.69 -11.47
C ASP A 15 7.67 -2.06 -12.13
N TRP A 16 8.88 -2.39 -12.56
CA TRP A 16 9.20 -3.71 -13.06
C TRP A 16 9.27 -4.71 -11.91
N ASP A 17 8.68 -5.90 -12.11
CA ASP A 17 8.63 -6.98 -11.13
C ASP A 17 9.17 -8.27 -11.74
N THR A 18 9.74 -9.14 -10.92
CA THR A 18 10.36 -10.40 -11.35
C THR A 18 9.36 -11.51 -11.68
N GLY A 19 8.06 -11.29 -11.49
CA GLY A 19 6.98 -12.19 -11.87
C GLY A 19 6.15 -12.71 -10.69
N VAL A 20 4.90 -13.10 -10.98
CA VAL A 20 3.95 -13.57 -9.96
C VAL A 20 4.38 -14.94 -9.40
N LYS A 21 4.34 -15.07 -8.08
CA LYS A 21 4.52 -16.33 -7.34
C LYS A 21 3.54 -16.38 -6.18
N GLU A 22 3.14 -17.59 -5.79
CA GLU A 22 2.25 -17.78 -4.64
C GLU A 22 2.87 -17.20 -3.37
N GLY A 23 2.05 -16.48 -2.60
CA GLY A 23 2.44 -15.77 -1.38
C GLY A 23 2.76 -14.29 -1.63
N ARG A 24 3.17 -13.89 -2.85
CA ARG A 24 3.46 -12.48 -3.17
C ARG A 24 2.21 -11.59 -3.29
N GLN A 25 1.02 -12.21 -3.33
CA GLN A 25 -0.25 -11.49 -3.31
C GLN A 25 -0.58 -10.87 -1.94
N TYR A 26 0.04 -11.36 -0.86
CA TYR A 26 -0.23 -10.88 0.50
C TYR A 26 0.74 -9.75 0.88
N GLY A 27 0.25 -8.81 1.69
CA GLY A 27 1.10 -7.75 2.24
C GLY A 27 2.09 -8.29 3.26
N CYS A 28 3.36 -7.84 3.18
CA CYS A 28 4.43 -8.29 4.07
C CYS A 28 4.56 -7.49 5.40
N GLY A 29 3.58 -6.65 5.73
CA GLY A 29 3.52 -5.92 7.01
C GLY A 29 3.17 -6.86 8.17
N ARG A 30 3.50 -6.49 9.40
CA ARG A 30 3.29 -7.36 10.59
C ARG A 30 1.81 -7.63 10.85
N SER A 31 0.95 -6.70 10.46
CA SER A 31 -0.51 -6.81 10.53
C SER A 31 -1.13 -7.47 9.29
N GLY A 32 -0.32 -7.99 8.35
CA GLY A 32 -0.78 -8.59 7.10
C GLY A 32 -1.11 -7.59 5.98
N VAL A 33 -0.91 -6.29 6.22
CA VAL A 33 -1.08 -5.22 5.21
C VAL A 33 0.24 -4.94 4.49
N GLN A 34 0.25 -3.97 3.58
CA GLN A 34 1.51 -3.53 2.97
C GLN A 34 2.41 -2.86 4.02
N VAL A 35 3.70 -3.19 4.05
CA VAL A 35 4.69 -2.62 4.99
C VAL A 35 4.65 -1.09 5.02
N ARG A 36 4.44 -0.45 3.87
CA ARG A 36 4.35 1.01 3.76
C ARG A 36 3.15 1.59 4.52
N ASP A 37 2.02 0.89 4.53
CA ASP A 37 0.81 1.34 5.20
C ASP A 37 0.90 1.16 6.73
N GLU A 38 1.84 0.34 7.22
CA GLU A 38 2.05 0.14 8.66
C GLU A 38 2.65 1.38 9.33
N TYR A 39 3.71 1.95 8.73
CA TYR A 39 4.46 3.10 9.26
C TYR A 39 3.91 4.47 8.84
N ARG A 40 2.77 4.50 8.16
CA ARG A 40 2.18 5.72 7.63
C ARG A 40 1.56 6.56 8.76
N GLN A 41 1.86 7.85 8.80
CA GLN A 41 1.36 8.76 9.85
C GLN A 41 0.13 9.56 9.42
N ASP A 42 -0.01 9.81 8.12
CA ASP A 42 -1.14 10.52 7.53
C ASP A 42 -2.41 9.66 7.51
N TYR A 43 -3.55 10.34 7.61
CA TYR A 43 -4.86 9.74 7.44
C TYR A 43 -5.21 9.64 5.95
N ASP A 44 -5.56 8.44 5.48
CA ASP A 44 -6.14 8.23 4.14
C ASP A 44 -7.34 7.27 4.24
N ALA A 45 -8.53 7.80 3.98
CA ALA A 45 -9.79 7.06 4.07
C ALA A 45 -9.80 5.83 3.13
N GLY A 46 -9.31 5.95 1.89
CA GLY A 46 -9.28 4.83 0.95
C GLY A 46 -8.08 3.90 1.12
N ARG A 47 -7.33 4.02 2.22
CA ARG A 47 -6.36 3.02 2.72
C ARG A 47 -6.72 2.52 4.12
N GLY A 48 -7.97 2.74 4.57
CA GLY A 48 -8.45 2.28 5.87
C GLY A 48 -8.11 3.19 7.05
N GLY A 49 -7.79 4.47 6.80
CA GLY A 49 -7.56 5.50 7.81
C GLY A 49 -6.09 5.74 8.11
N TYR A 50 -5.72 5.76 9.39
CA TYR A 50 -4.35 5.91 9.86
C TYR A 50 -3.54 4.62 9.65
N GLY A 51 -2.21 4.75 9.58
CA GLY A 51 -1.33 3.59 9.53
C GLY A 51 -1.50 2.71 10.76
N LYS A 52 -1.30 1.41 10.59
CA LYS A 52 -1.60 0.42 11.64
C LYS A 52 -0.81 0.63 12.92
N SER A 53 0.43 1.12 12.83
CA SER A 53 1.22 1.46 14.02
C SER A 53 0.65 2.66 14.80
N VAL A 54 -0.04 3.59 14.13
CA VAL A 54 -0.67 4.77 14.77
C VAL A 54 -2.07 4.42 15.27
N GLN A 55 -2.81 3.57 14.56
CA GLN A 55 -4.16 3.15 14.95
C GLN A 55 -4.20 2.31 16.24
N CYS A 56 -3.16 1.51 16.49
CA CYS A 56 -3.06 0.66 17.69
C CYS A 56 -2.41 1.37 18.89
N GLN A 57 -2.11 2.66 18.81
CA GLN A 57 -1.70 3.46 19.97
C GLN A 57 -2.90 3.97 20.77
#